data_AF-A0A7V8CEH4-F1
#
_entry.id   AF-A0A7V8CEH4-F1
#
_cell.length_a   1.000
_cell.length_b   1.000
_cell.length_c   1.000
_cell.angle_alpha   90.00
_cell.angle_beta   90.00
_cell.angle_gamma   90.00
#
_symmetry.space_group_name_H-M   'P 1'
#
loop_
_entity.id
_entity.type
_entity.pdbx_description
1 polymer ?
#
loop_
_entity_poly.entity_id
_entity_poly.type
_entity_poly.pdbx_seq_one_letter_code
_entity_poly.pdbx_strand_id
1 'polypeptide(L)'
;MKNPYTDSDRLTLCQRARDRAVVLFKRAGEAILSPSEGDRGQPLEDERALLLDTGHLLESLVAQFHVDGARLGNPRQSFLIGRMTLAEAYDAELVRMARAGRLECLMDATDFILGSEGRAWLSARDQARRSRYDLALDSNEGLAAVLEELEGMAKRPSE
;
A
#
# COMPACT_ATOMS: atom_id res chain seq x y z
N MET A 1 12.26 5.77 16.42
CA MET A 1 12.41 7.13 15.84
C MET A 1 11.77 7.13 14.46
N LYS A 2 10.76 7.98 14.19
CA LYS A 2 10.22 8.15 12.82
C LYS A 2 11.33 8.80 11.96
N ASN A 3 11.61 8.25 10.78
CA ASN A 3 12.62 8.78 9.87
C ASN A 3 12.23 10.23 9.48
N PRO A 4 13.02 11.27 9.82
CA PRO A 4 12.68 12.66 9.51
C PRO A 4 12.71 12.95 8.00
N TYR A 5 13.22 12.03 7.19
CA TYR A 5 13.30 12.16 5.74
C TYR A 5 12.15 11.48 4.99
N THR A 6 11.22 10.79 5.68
CA THR A 6 10.15 10.02 5.00
C THR A 6 9.29 10.89 4.07
N ASP A 7 9.02 12.14 4.44
CA ASP A 7 8.27 13.08 3.60
C ASP A 7 9.12 13.64 2.44
N SER A 8 10.43 13.83 2.68
CA SER A 8 11.41 14.19 1.64
C SER A 8 11.55 13.08 0.60
N ASP A 9 11.55 11.82 1.03
CA ASP A 9 11.64 10.64 0.18
C ASP A 9 10.37 10.49 -0.66
N ARG A 10 9.19 10.74 -0.08
CA ARG A 10 7.90 10.71 -0.80
C ARG A 10 7.78 11.82 -1.84
N LEU A 11 8.19 13.05 -1.51
CA LEU A 11 8.22 14.16 -2.47
C LEU A 11 9.21 13.89 -3.61
N THR A 12 10.39 13.35 -3.27
CA THR A 12 11.41 12.95 -4.26
C THR A 12 10.90 11.83 -5.17
N LEU A 13 10.20 10.83 -4.61
CA LEU A 13 9.56 9.76 -5.37
C LEU A 13 8.48 10.29 -6.31
N CYS A 14 7.62 11.20 -5.83
CA CYS A 14 6.60 11.81 -6.67
C CYS A 14 7.19 12.63 -7.82
N GLN A 15 8.25 13.39 -7.53
CA GLN A 15 8.92 14.17 -8.57
C GLN A 15 9.55 13.26 -9.63
N ARG A 16 10.26 12.20 -9.22
CA ARG A 16 10.85 11.21 -10.14
C ARG A 16 9.80 10.49 -10.98
N ALA A 17 8.64 10.19 -10.41
CA ALA A 17 7.53 9.57 -11.11
C ALA A 17 6.94 10.51 -12.18
N ARG A 18 6.74 11.80 -11.87
CA ARG A 18 6.33 12.82 -12.84
C ARG A 18 7.35 13.00 -13.96
N ASP A 19 8.63 13.16 -13.61
CA ASP A 19 9.71 13.31 -14.59
C ASP A 19 9.74 12.11 -15.55
N ARG A 20 9.53 10.90 -15.01
CA ARG A 20 9.46 9.69 -15.82
C ARG A 20 8.21 9.65 -16.70
N ALA A 21 7.04 10.04 -16.19
CA ALA A 21 5.81 10.12 -16.99
C ALA A 21 5.97 11.08 -18.17
N VAL A 22 6.58 12.25 -17.96
CA VAL A 22 6.88 13.23 -19.03
C VAL A 22 7.76 12.61 -20.12
N VAL A 23 8.82 11.87 -19.76
CA VAL A 23 9.67 11.17 -20.74
C VAL A 23 8.87 10.12 -21.52
N LEU A 24 8.00 9.36 -20.87
CA LEU A 24 7.18 8.34 -21.52
C LEU A 24 6.17 8.96 -22.49
N PHE A 25 5.50 10.05 -22.12
CA PHE A 25 4.60 10.78 -23.01
C PHE A 25 5.32 11.36 -24.22
N LYS A 26 6.52 11.92 -24.02
CA LYS A 26 7.35 12.44 -25.11
C LYS A 26 7.73 11.32 -26.09
N ARG A 27 8.19 10.17 -25.59
CA ARG A 27 8.51 8.99 -26.43
C ARG A 27 7.29 8.46 -27.18
N ALA A 28 6.12 8.41 -26.52
CA ALA A 28 4.88 8.02 -27.16
C ALA A 28 4.43 9.00 -28.26
N GLY A 29 4.77 10.29 -28.14
CA GLY A 29 4.54 11.30 -29.16
C GLY A 29 5.53 11.23 -30.32
N GLU A 30 6.81 10.94 -30.05
CA GLU A 30 7.86 10.75 -31.08
C GLU A 30 7.62 9.51 -31.94
N ALA A 31 6.99 8.47 -31.40
CA ALA A 31 6.56 7.28 -32.14
C ALA A 31 5.58 7.59 -33.29
N ILE A 32 4.95 8.77 -33.31
CA ILE A 32 4.04 9.24 -34.36
C ILE A 32 4.79 9.83 -35.56
N LEU A 33 6.02 10.35 -35.34
CA LEU A 33 6.75 11.15 -36.33
C LEU A 33 7.74 10.36 -37.20
N SER A 34 7.91 9.06 -36.93
CA SER A 34 8.77 8.18 -37.72
C SER A 34 7.95 7.07 -38.38
N PRO A 35 7.35 7.32 -39.57
CA PRO A 35 6.75 6.25 -40.34
C PRO A 35 7.89 5.39 -40.92
N SER A 36 8.15 4.25 -40.30
CA SER A 36 8.96 3.20 -40.91
C SER A 36 8.20 2.65 -42.12
N GLU A 37 8.58 3.06 -43.31
CA GLU A 37 8.15 2.43 -44.56
C GLU A 37 8.48 0.93 -44.50
N GLY A 38 7.46 0.09 -44.62
CA GLY A 38 7.62 -1.37 -44.67
C GLY A 38 7.25 -2.07 -43.37
N ASP A 39 5.99 -2.51 -43.32
CA ASP A 39 5.57 -3.75 -42.67
C ASP A 39 5.95 -3.91 -41.17
N ARG A 40 5.15 -3.27 -40.29
CA ARG A 40 4.90 -3.63 -38.86
C ARG A 40 4.02 -2.56 -38.17
N GLY A 41 2.74 -2.49 -38.51
CA GLY A 41 1.80 -1.52 -37.91
C GLY A 41 1.40 -1.83 -36.45
N GLN A 42 1.28 -3.10 -36.08
CA GLN A 42 0.82 -3.52 -34.75
C GLN A 42 1.84 -3.35 -33.60
N PRO A 43 3.14 -3.65 -33.75
CA PRO A 43 4.10 -3.57 -32.63
C PRO A 43 4.32 -2.14 -32.12
N LEU A 44 4.18 -1.14 -33.01
CA LEU A 44 4.37 0.28 -32.69
C LEU A 44 3.15 0.87 -31.96
N GLU A 45 1.95 0.40 -32.31
CA GLU A 45 0.71 0.76 -31.60
C GLU A 45 0.69 0.17 -30.18
N ASP A 46 1.12 -1.09 -30.02
CA ASP A 46 1.24 -1.76 -28.72
C ASP A 46 2.29 -1.11 -27.82
N GLU A 47 3.46 -0.78 -28.37
CA GLU A 47 4.51 -0.06 -27.61
C GLU A 47 4.04 1.33 -27.19
N ARG A 48 3.36 2.06 -28.08
CA ARG A 48 2.80 3.37 -27.77
C ARG A 48 1.73 3.29 -26.69
N ALA A 49 0.80 2.34 -26.79
CA ALA A 49 -0.23 2.12 -25.78
C ALA A 49 0.41 1.83 -24.42
N LEU A 50 1.41 0.94 -24.37
CA LEU A 50 2.14 0.62 -23.15
C LEU A 50 2.84 1.84 -22.54
N LEU A 51 3.48 2.69 -23.35
CA LEU A 51 4.14 3.92 -22.88
C LEU A 51 3.12 4.91 -22.30
N LEU A 52 1.97 5.09 -22.96
CA LEU A 52 0.89 5.97 -22.49
C LEU A 52 0.25 5.45 -21.21
N ASP A 53 -0.08 4.16 -21.15
CA ASP A 53 -0.68 3.52 -19.98
C ASP A 53 0.26 3.60 -18.78
N THR A 54 1.56 3.36 -18.98
CA THR A 54 2.56 3.49 -17.93
C THR A 54 2.70 4.95 -17.47
N GLY A 55 2.68 5.91 -18.38
CA GLY A 55 2.71 7.34 -18.04
C GLY A 55 1.50 7.78 -17.23
N HIS A 56 0.30 7.40 -17.66
CA HIS A 56 -0.95 7.69 -16.95
C HIS A 56 -1.03 7.00 -15.58
N LEU A 57 -0.52 5.77 -15.46
CA LEU A 57 -0.43 5.06 -14.19
C LEU A 57 0.48 5.80 -13.20
N LEU A 58 1.65 6.28 -13.64
CA LEU A 58 2.57 7.05 -12.80
C LEU A 58 1.95 8.37 -12.34
N GLU A 59 1.28 9.12 -13.22
CA GLU A 59 0.56 10.34 -12.84
C GLU A 59 -0.60 10.05 -11.87
N SER A 60 -1.33 8.95 -12.08
CA SER A 60 -2.41 8.53 -11.19
C SER A 60 -1.90 8.16 -9.79
N LEU A 61 -0.76 7.47 -9.70
CA LEU A 61 -0.11 7.15 -8.42
C LEU A 61 0.37 8.42 -7.72
N VAL A 62 1.00 9.34 -8.45
CA VAL A 62 1.42 10.64 -7.89
C VAL A 62 0.23 11.44 -7.40
N ALA A 63 -0.88 11.46 -8.16
CA ALA A 63 -2.12 12.10 -7.76
C ALA A 63 -2.71 11.45 -6.51
N GLN A 64 -2.68 10.12 -6.38
CA GLN A 64 -3.08 9.43 -5.15
C GLN A 64 -2.19 9.81 -3.96
N PHE A 65 -0.87 9.87 -4.12
CA PHE A 65 0.03 10.31 -3.05
C PHE A 65 -0.15 11.79 -2.68
N HIS A 66 -0.50 12.64 -3.64
CA HIS A 66 -0.84 14.05 -3.39
C HIS A 66 -2.22 14.18 -2.75
N VAL A 67 -3.18 13.37 -3.16
CA VAL A 67 -4.53 13.32 -2.57
C VAL A 67 -4.44 12.76 -1.15
N ASP A 68 -3.63 11.76 -0.85
CA ASP A 68 -3.39 11.32 0.53
C ASP A 68 -2.74 12.42 1.39
N GLY A 69 -1.97 13.33 0.76
CA GLY A 69 -1.43 14.53 1.42
C GLY A 69 -2.37 15.75 1.46
N ALA A 70 -3.38 15.82 0.58
CA ALA A 70 -4.22 17.01 0.34
C ALA A 70 -5.73 16.82 0.65
N ARG A 71 -6.26 15.59 0.64
CA ARG A 71 -7.67 15.28 0.97
C ARG A 71 -7.95 15.34 2.46
N LEU A 72 -6.92 15.14 3.29
CA LEU A 72 -6.97 15.48 4.70
C LEU A 72 -6.24 16.81 4.83
N GLY A 73 -6.97 17.92 4.61
CA GLY A 73 -6.43 19.26 4.85
C GLY A 73 -5.68 19.25 6.17
N ASN A 74 -4.42 19.70 6.14
CA ASN A 74 -3.43 19.48 7.20
C ASN A 74 -4.11 19.44 8.57
N PRO A 75 -4.17 18.28 9.27
CA PRO A 75 -4.93 18.15 10.51
C PRO A 75 -4.52 19.20 11.55
N ARG A 76 -3.25 19.67 11.48
CA ARG A 76 -2.75 20.81 12.24
C ARG A 76 -3.48 22.11 11.91
N GLN A 77 -3.70 22.43 10.64
CA GLN A 77 -4.45 23.63 10.23
C GLN A 77 -5.91 23.54 10.67
N SER A 78 -6.56 22.39 10.50
CA SER A 78 -7.96 22.18 10.89
C SER A 78 -8.16 22.28 12.42
N PHE A 79 -7.20 21.79 13.21
CA PHE A 79 -7.15 22.02 14.66
C PHE A 79 -6.93 23.50 15.00
N LEU A 80 -5.97 24.16 14.36
CA LEU A 80 -5.64 25.57 14.63
C LEU A 80 -6.80 26.53 14.32
N ILE A 81 -7.70 26.19 13.41
CA ILE A 81 -8.92 26.97 13.10
C ILE A 81 -10.17 26.48 13.85
N GLY A 82 -10.00 25.58 14.84
CA GLY A 82 -11.08 25.13 15.73
C GLY A 82 -12.16 24.27 15.08
N ARG A 83 -11.89 23.67 13.91
CA ARG A 83 -12.86 22.81 13.19
C ARG A 83 -12.77 21.34 13.57
N MET A 84 -11.75 20.95 14.34
CA MET A 84 -11.57 19.60 14.88
C MET A 84 -10.75 19.67 16.17
N THR A 85 -10.89 18.65 17.00
CA THR A 85 -10.04 18.40 18.18
C THR A 85 -8.70 17.78 17.76
N LEU A 86 -7.70 17.82 18.65
CA LEU A 86 -6.44 17.10 18.43
C LEU A 86 -6.67 15.59 18.27
N ALA A 87 -7.64 15.01 18.99
CA ALA A 87 -7.95 13.59 18.88
C ALA A 87 -8.39 13.24 17.46
N GLU A 88 -9.36 13.99 16.90
CA GLU A 88 -9.85 13.79 15.53
C GLU A 88 -8.77 14.03 14.47
N ALA A 89 -7.86 14.97 14.71
CA ALA A 89 -6.74 15.27 13.80
C ALA A 89 -5.75 14.09 13.67
N TYR A 90 -5.57 13.31 14.73
CA TYR A 90 -4.60 12.21 14.81
C TYR A 90 -5.24 10.82 14.77
N ASP A 91 -6.56 10.71 14.86
CA ASP A 91 -7.28 9.44 14.95
C ASP A 91 -6.94 8.49 13.79
N ALA A 92 -6.97 8.98 12.55
CA ALA A 92 -6.63 8.18 11.37
C ALA A 92 -5.18 7.64 11.42
N GLU A 93 -4.22 8.45 11.90
CA GLU A 93 -2.83 8.03 12.06
C GLU A 93 -2.68 7.03 13.22
N LEU A 94 -3.41 7.21 14.32
CA LEU A 94 -3.43 6.28 15.45
C LEU A 94 -4.03 4.91 15.04
N VAL A 95 -5.16 4.90 14.34
CA VAL A 95 -5.78 3.69 13.78
C VAL A 95 -4.82 2.98 12.83
N ARG A 96 -4.13 3.73 11.95
CA ARG A 96 -3.14 3.18 11.03
C ARG A 96 -1.95 2.57 11.77
N MET A 97 -1.40 3.27 12.78
CA MET A 97 -0.28 2.77 13.59
C MET A 97 -0.68 1.53 14.39
N ALA A 98 -1.88 1.50 14.98
CA ALA A 98 -2.39 0.34 15.69
C ALA A 98 -2.54 -0.87 14.75
N ARG A 99 -3.13 -0.68 13.57
CA ARG A 99 -3.26 -1.75 12.57
C ARG A 99 -1.90 -2.26 12.09
N ALA A 100 -0.93 -1.37 11.89
CA ALA A 100 0.42 -1.75 11.49
C ALA A 100 1.13 -2.58 12.58
N GLY A 101 1.03 -2.16 13.84
CA GLY A 101 1.61 -2.91 14.97
C GLY A 101 0.97 -4.30 15.13
N ARG A 102 -0.35 -4.41 14.91
CA ARG A 102 -1.02 -5.72 14.90
C ARG A 102 -0.53 -6.62 13.77
N LEU A 103 -0.31 -6.08 12.58
CA LEU A 103 0.22 -6.83 11.45
C LEU A 103 1.63 -7.36 11.73
N GLU A 104 2.52 -6.51 12.25
CA GLU A 104 3.90 -6.89 12.60
C GLU A 104 3.91 -8.04 13.61
N CYS A 105 3.19 -7.88 14.72
CA CYS A 105 3.08 -8.92 15.74
C CYS A 105 2.51 -10.24 15.20
N LEU A 106 1.49 -10.16 14.34
CA LEU A 106 0.90 -11.34 13.71
C LEU A 106 1.89 -12.05 12.79
N MET A 107 2.61 -11.32 11.94
CA MET A 107 3.60 -11.94 11.03
C MET A 107 4.72 -12.59 11.82
N ASP A 108 5.30 -11.90 12.81
CA ASP A 108 6.39 -12.42 13.63
C ASP A 108 5.97 -13.70 14.37
N ALA A 109 4.79 -13.70 15.00
CA ALA A 109 4.28 -14.87 15.73
C ALA A 109 3.97 -16.04 14.79
N THR A 110 3.39 -15.76 13.61
CA THR A 110 3.05 -16.81 12.64
C THR A 110 4.31 -17.41 12.03
N ASP A 111 5.30 -16.59 11.66
CA ASP A 111 6.57 -17.06 11.12
C ASP A 111 7.35 -17.88 12.17
N PHE A 112 7.28 -17.48 13.46
CA PHE A 112 7.90 -18.22 14.56
C PHE A 112 7.31 -19.63 14.77
N ILE A 113 6.00 -19.80 14.64
CA ILE A 113 5.33 -21.10 14.90
C ILE A 113 5.16 -21.96 13.64
N LEU A 114 4.74 -21.36 12.53
CA LEU A 114 4.33 -22.09 11.31
C LEU A 114 5.32 -21.92 10.14
N GLY A 115 6.25 -20.97 10.22
CA GLY A 115 7.21 -20.69 9.15
C GLY A 115 6.53 -20.54 7.78
N SER A 116 6.93 -21.37 6.81
CA SER A 116 6.42 -21.31 5.44
C SER A 116 4.92 -21.61 5.28
N GLU A 117 4.29 -22.30 6.24
CA GLU A 117 2.86 -22.62 6.19
C GLU A 117 1.96 -21.47 6.70
N GLY A 118 2.56 -20.45 7.33
CA GLY A 118 1.85 -19.36 7.99
C GLY A 118 0.89 -18.59 7.08
N ARG A 119 1.30 -18.30 5.83
CA ARG A 119 0.45 -17.56 4.87
C ARG A 119 -0.83 -18.32 4.51
N ALA A 120 -0.75 -19.63 4.32
CA ALA A 120 -1.91 -20.45 3.98
C ALA A 120 -2.87 -20.52 5.18
N TRP A 121 -2.33 -20.68 6.38
CA TRP A 121 -3.11 -20.72 7.61
C TRP A 121 -3.83 -19.39 7.92
N LEU A 122 -3.15 -18.26 7.75
CA LEU A 122 -3.72 -16.92 7.99
C LEU A 122 -4.84 -16.56 7.01
N SER A 123 -4.70 -16.99 5.75
CA SER A 123 -5.65 -16.71 4.67
C SER A 123 -6.82 -17.70 4.63
N ALA A 124 -6.72 -18.82 5.35
CA ALA A 124 -7.83 -19.75 5.52
C ALA A 124 -9.00 -19.05 6.21
N ARG A 125 -10.18 -19.15 5.59
CA ARG A 125 -11.41 -18.53 6.09
C ARG A 125 -12.14 -19.49 7.00
N ASP A 126 -12.69 -18.95 8.08
CA ASP A 126 -13.59 -19.66 8.96
C ASP A 126 -15.01 -19.81 8.35
N GLN A 127 -15.92 -20.42 9.11
CA GLN A 127 -17.32 -20.58 8.71
C GLN A 127 -18.06 -19.24 8.54
N ALA A 128 -17.60 -18.17 9.20
CA ALA A 128 -18.09 -16.80 9.04
C ALA A 128 -17.48 -16.08 7.81
N ARG A 129 -16.70 -16.80 6.99
CA ARG A 129 -15.97 -16.30 5.81
C ARG A 129 -14.93 -15.23 6.13
N ARG A 130 -14.57 -15.05 7.40
CA ARG A 130 -13.53 -14.10 7.82
C ARG A 130 -12.22 -14.86 7.94
N SER A 131 -11.14 -14.26 7.44
CA SER A 131 -9.81 -14.85 7.63
C SER A 131 -9.25 -14.48 9.00
N ARG A 132 -8.33 -15.28 9.53
CA ARG A 132 -7.60 -14.95 10.77
C ARG A 132 -6.81 -13.66 10.61
N TYR A 133 -6.30 -13.42 9.40
CA TYR A 133 -5.71 -12.13 9.02
C TYR A 133 -6.68 -10.96 9.22
N ASP A 134 -7.90 -11.05 8.69
CA ASP A 134 -8.89 -9.98 8.82
C ASP A 134 -9.34 -9.78 10.27
N LEU A 135 -9.45 -10.87 11.04
CA LEU A 135 -9.81 -10.82 12.45
C LEU A 135 -8.70 -10.13 13.29
N ALA A 136 -7.45 -10.54 13.09
CA ALA A 136 -6.31 -10.01 13.83
C ALA A 136 -6.05 -8.52 13.55
N LEU A 137 -6.35 -8.02 12.35
CA LEU A 137 -6.13 -6.62 12.03
C LEU A 137 -7.26 -5.69 12.49
N ASP A 138 -8.45 -6.22 12.74
CA ASP A 138 -9.64 -5.46 13.13
C ASP A 138 -9.49 -4.84 14.52
N SER A 139 -9.04 -5.64 15.50
CA SER A 139 -8.93 -5.21 16.88
C SER A 139 -7.82 -5.93 17.64
N ASN A 140 -7.49 -5.42 18.84
CA ASN A 140 -6.52 -6.07 19.71
C ASN A 140 -7.05 -7.39 20.28
N GLU A 141 -8.35 -7.48 20.52
CA GLU A 141 -9.04 -8.71 20.94
C GLU A 141 -8.98 -9.76 19.83
N GLY A 142 -9.19 -9.33 18.58
CA GLY A 142 -9.06 -10.21 17.41
C GLY A 142 -7.64 -10.73 17.24
N LEU A 143 -6.62 -9.88 17.45
CA LEU A 143 -5.23 -10.31 17.45
C LEU A 143 -4.96 -11.33 18.57
N ALA A 144 -5.39 -11.05 19.79
CA ALA A 144 -5.19 -11.93 20.94
C ALA A 144 -5.78 -13.33 20.70
N ALA A 145 -7.02 -13.40 20.17
CA ALA A 145 -7.65 -14.67 19.85
C ALA A 145 -6.87 -15.50 18.81
N VAL A 146 -6.30 -14.85 17.79
CA VAL A 146 -5.49 -15.53 16.77
C VAL A 146 -4.14 -15.98 17.33
N LEU A 147 -3.53 -15.20 18.23
CA LEU A 147 -2.29 -15.57 18.92
C LEU A 147 -2.52 -16.77 19.88
N GLU A 148 -3.64 -16.82 20.58
CA GLU A 148 -4.03 -17.96 21.42
C GLU A 148 -4.22 -19.23 20.57
N GLU A 149 -4.82 -19.12 19.38
CA GLU A 149 -4.94 -20.24 18.44
C GLU A 149 -3.56 -20.75 18.00
N LEU A 150 -2.64 -19.84 17.63
CA LEU A 150 -1.24 -20.18 17.28
C LEU A 150 -0.51 -20.86 18.44
N GLU A 151 -0.68 -20.35 19.67
CA GLU A 151 -0.07 -20.96 20.86
C GLU A 151 -0.61 -22.38 21.10
N GLY A 152 -1.90 -22.61 20.86
CA GLY A 152 -2.51 -23.94 20.91
C GLY A 152 -1.93 -24.93 19.90
N MET A 153 -1.50 -24.45 18.72
CA MET A 153 -0.81 -25.27 17.72
C MET A 153 0.62 -25.60 18.16
N ALA A 154 1.33 -24.63 18.74
CA ALA A 154 2.69 -24.83 19.26
C ALA A 154 2.76 -25.83 20.43
N LYS A 155 1.75 -25.81 21.31
CA LYS A 155 1.61 -26.72 22.46
C LYS A 155 1.17 -28.15 22.07
N ARG A 156 0.90 -28.42 20.80
CA ARG A 156 0.71 -29.77 20.27
C ARG A 156 1.95 -30.23 19.46
N PRO A 157 3.13 -30.42 20.08
CA PRO A 157 4.15 -31.22 19.43
C PRO A 157 3.70 -32.69 19.48
N SER A 158 3.42 -33.24 18.30
CA SER A 158 3.51 -34.64 17.89
C SER A 158 3.19 -35.73 18.95
N GLU A 159 2.02 -36.37 18.80
CA GLU A 159 1.90 -37.81 19.06
C GLU A 159 2.73 -38.61 18.05
#